data_AF-A0A1G2R4T6-F1
#
_entry.id   AF-A0A1G2R4T6-F1
#
_cell.length_a   1.000
_cell.length_b   1.000
_cell.length_c   1.000
_cell.angle_alpha   90.00
_cell.angle_beta   90.00
_cell.angle_gamma   90.00
#
_symmetry.space_group_name_H-M   'P 1'
#
loop_
_entity.id
_entity.type
_entity.pdbx_description
1 polymer ?
#
loop_
_entity_poly.entity_id
_entity_poly.type
_entity_poly.pdbx_seq_one_letter_code
_entity_poly.pdbx_strand_id
1 'polypeptide(L)'
;MRQEELLRIVERWNINPNPEYRGFRCAQCQEYIIKAWHHWLKEGGYKTPVHVCQVCQQNIQEGNEGNDSETKEIERAKFQDNLPSSIFRDISGIVDKWELPDEAVLLPFTCDKCHDQVEQAWHIWTLLDTYLVETHFCKKCGANIKSK
;
A
#
# COMPACT_ATOMS: atom_id res chain seq x y z
N MET A 1 -6.97 -0.83 13.69
CA MET A 1 -8.15 -1.24 12.89
C MET A 1 -8.11 -2.75 12.79
N ARG A 2 -9.25 -3.45 12.76
CA ARG A 2 -9.24 -4.92 12.63
C ARG A 2 -8.79 -5.31 11.21
N GLN A 3 -8.19 -6.48 11.04
CA GLN A 3 -7.71 -6.94 9.74
C GLN A 3 -8.85 -7.07 8.71
N GLU A 4 -10.05 -7.50 9.15
CA GLU A 4 -11.24 -7.58 8.29
C GLU A 4 -11.68 -6.21 7.73
N GLU A 5 -11.57 -5.15 8.53
CA GLU A 5 -11.90 -3.78 8.10
C GLU A 5 -10.87 -3.30 7.07
N LEU A 6 -9.58 -3.53 7.33
CA LEU A 6 -8.50 -3.20 6.41
C LEU A 6 -8.65 -3.95 5.07
N LEU A 7 -9.01 -5.23 5.14
CA LEU A 7 -9.24 -6.06 3.96
C LEU A 7 -10.38 -5.51 3.10
N ARG A 8 -11.53 -5.18 3.71
CA ARG A 8 -12.66 -4.57 3.01
C ARG A 8 -12.29 -3.26 2.30
N ILE A 9 -11.42 -2.44 2.92
CA ILE A 9 -10.95 -1.20 2.31
C ILE A 9 -10.10 -1.50 1.06
N VAL A 10 -9.11 -2.38 1.20
CA VAL A 10 -8.17 -2.70 0.11
C VAL A 10 -8.85 -3.41 -1.06
N GLU A 11 -9.83 -4.28 -0.80
CA GLU A 11 -10.58 -4.99 -1.85
C GLU A 11 -11.45 -4.07 -2.73
N ARG A 12 -11.63 -2.80 -2.34
CA ARG A 12 -12.33 -1.79 -3.16
C ARG A 12 -11.38 -1.06 -4.10
N TRP A 13 -10.07 -1.23 -3.94
CA TRP A 13 -9.09 -0.50 -4.73
C TRP A 13 -8.98 -1.05 -6.15
N ASN A 14 -8.81 -0.13 -7.11
CA ASN A 14 -8.45 -0.49 -8.47
C ASN A 14 -6.92 -0.55 -8.57
N ILE A 15 -6.33 -1.67 -8.12
CA ILE A 15 -4.89 -1.84 -8.04
C ILE A 15 -4.28 -1.99 -9.45
N ASN A 16 -3.31 -1.14 -9.78
CA ASN A 16 -2.60 -1.17 -11.06
C ASN A 16 -1.34 -2.05 -10.97
N PRO A 17 -1.15 -3.04 -11.86
CA PRO A 17 0.08 -3.86 -11.90
C PRO A 17 1.30 -3.08 -12.41
N ASN A 18 1.11 -1.94 -13.06
CA ASN A 18 2.21 -1.09 -13.51
C ASN A 18 2.62 -0.10 -12.42
N PRO A 19 3.92 0.12 -12.18
CA PRO A 19 4.41 1.16 -11.28
C PRO A 19 3.86 2.55 -11.61
N GLU A 20 3.41 3.29 -10.59
CA GLU A 20 2.86 4.65 -10.75
C GLU A 20 3.60 5.65 -9.85
N TYR A 21 4.14 6.72 -10.43
CA TYR A 21 4.68 7.83 -9.65
C TYR A 21 3.59 8.86 -9.36
N ARG A 22 3.09 8.89 -8.12
CA ARG A 22 1.99 9.76 -7.71
C ARG A 22 2.06 10.14 -6.23
N GLY A 23 1.18 11.04 -5.81
CA GLY A 23 0.96 11.33 -4.40
C GLY A 23 0.19 10.24 -3.68
N PHE A 24 0.27 10.27 -2.35
CA PHE A 24 -0.45 9.35 -1.48
C PHE A 24 -1.90 9.78 -1.32
N ARG A 25 -2.79 8.78 -1.23
CA ARG A 25 -4.22 8.98 -1.03
C ARG A 25 -4.67 8.26 0.22
N CYS A 26 -5.71 8.78 0.85
CA CYS A 26 -6.41 8.07 1.89
C CYS A 26 -7.00 6.79 1.32
N ALA A 27 -6.67 5.66 1.93
CA ALA A 27 -7.21 4.33 1.70
C ALA A 27 -8.74 4.32 1.57
N GLN A 28 -9.41 5.09 2.44
CA GLN A 28 -10.85 5.13 2.55
C GLN A 28 -11.50 6.13 1.59
N CYS A 29 -11.18 7.43 1.70
CA CYS A 29 -11.85 8.47 0.92
C CYS A 29 -11.16 8.83 -0.40
N GLN A 30 -9.98 8.26 -0.67
CA GLN A 30 -9.17 8.51 -1.87
C GLN A 30 -8.69 9.96 -2.07
N GLU A 31 -8.92 10.85 -1.10
CA GLU A 31 -8.35 12.20 -1.09
C GLU A 31 -6.83 12.18 -0.92
N TYR A 32 -6.12 13.10 -1.58
CA TYR A 32 -4.68 13.22 -1.44
C TYR A 32 -4.28 13.68 -0.04
N ILE A 33 -3.23 13.09 0.50
CA ILE A 33 -2.74 13.32 1.86
C ILE A 33 -1.22 13.34 1.92
N ILE A 34 -0.66 14.04 2.91
CA ILE A 34 0.79 14.13 3.17
C ILE A 34 1.22 13.44 4.48
N LYS A 35 0.24 13.05 5.30
CA LYS A 35 0.42 12.24 6.51
C LYS A 35 -0.82 11.36 6.69
N ALA A 36 -0.63 10.17 7.27
CA ALA A 36 -1.70 9.21 7.47
C ALA A 36 -1.51 8.46 8.77
N TRP A 37 -2.58 7.84 9.26
CA TRP A 37 -2.49 6.67 10.12
C TRP A 37 -2.04 5.49 9.26
N HIS A 38 -0.89 4.91 9.60
CA HIS A 38 -0.33 3.76 8.91
C HIS A 38 -0.80 2.49 9.60
N HIS A 39 -1.67 1.74 8.94
CA HIS A 39 -2.06 0.39 9.37
C HIS A 39 -1.35 -0.64 8.49
N TRP A 40 -1.20 -1.86 9.00
CA TRP A 40 -0.69 -2.99 8.22
C TRP A 40 -1.78 -4.04 8.02
N LEU A 41 -2.11 -4.31 6.75
CA LEU A 41 -2.92 -5.45 6.36
C LEU A 41 -1.99 -6.65 6.12
N LYS A 42 -2.28 -7.76 6.80
CA LYS A 42 -1.46 -8.99 6.83
C LYS A 42 -2.27 -10.25 6.47
N GLU A 43 -3.52 -10.08 6.08
CA GLU A 43 -4.49 -11.16 5.83
C GLU A 43 -5.08 -11.06 4.42
N GLY A 44 -5.92 -12.04 4.03
CA GLY A 44 -6.57 -12.06 2.71
C GLY A 44 -5.59 -12.18 1.54
N GLY A 45 -4.38 -12.69 1.79
CA GLY A 45 -3.30 -12.72 0.80
C GLY A 45 -2.70 -11.35 0.49
N TYR A 46 -2.79 -10.40 1.43
CA TYR A 46 -2.10 -9.11 1.34
C TYR A 46 -1.05 -9.00 2.44
N LYS A 47 0.01 -8.24 2.13
CA LYS A 47 1.00 -7.76 3.10
C LYS A 47 1.33 -6.32 2.69
N THR A 48 0.46 -5.38 3.06
CA THR A 48 0.48 -4.02 2.47
C THR A 48 0.16 -2.95 3.51
N PRO A 49 0.79 -1.76 3.42
CA PRO A 49 0.37 -0.63 4.25
C PRO A 49 -1.00 -0.12 3.80
N VAL A 50 -1.81 0.35 4.75
CA VAL A 50 -3.11 0.96 4.52
C VAL A 50 -3.12 2.33 5.20
N HIS A 51 -3.11 3.39 4.38
CA HIS A 51 -2.91 4.76 4.83
C HIS A 51 -4.24 5.49 4.98
N VAL A 52 -4.67 5.76 6.22
CA VAL A 52 -5.98 6.39 6.48
C VAL A 52 -5.80 7.84 6.94
N CYS A 53 -6.54 8.77 6.36
CA CYS A 53 -6.50 10.17 6.79
C CYS A 53 -7.11 10.33 8.19
N GLN A 54 -6.80 11.43 8.88
CA GLN A 54 -7.27 11.66 10.25
C GLN A 54 -8.80 11.62 10.37
N VAL A 55 -9.53 12.19 9.40
CA VAL A 55 -11.00 12.21 9.40
C VAL A 55 -11.57 10.79 9.26
N CYS A 56 -11.09 10.02 8.29
CA CYS A 56 -11.56 8.65 8.09
C CYS A 56 -11.18 7.75 9.27
N GLN A 57 -10.01 7.95 9.88
CA GLN A 57 -9.60 7.21 11.07
C GLN A 57 -10.59 7.42 12.23
N GLN A 58 -11.01 8.67 12.46
CA GLN A 58 -11.99 9.02 13.49
C GLN A 58 -13.35 8.39 13.19
N ASN A 59 -13.84 8.54 11.95
CA ASN A 59 -15.13 7.96 11.55
C ASN A 59 -15.18 6.44 11.75
N ILE A 60 -14.11 5.73 11.40
CA ILE A 60 -14.02 4.27 11.59
C ILE A 60 -14.02 3.92 13.09
N GLN A 61 -13.28 4.67 13.91
CA GLN A 61 -13.27 4.46 15.37
C GLN A 61 -14.63 4.70 16.03
N GLU A 62 -15.44 5.60 15.47
CA GLU A 62 -16.79 5.92 15.93
C GLU A 62 -17.88 5.00 15.34
N GLY A 63 -17.52 4.08 14.44
CA GLY A 63 -18.48 3.18 13.75
C GLY A 63 -19.29 3.87 12.65
N ASN A 64 -18.86 5.06 12.19
CA ASN A 64 -19.50 5.87 11.16
C ASN A 64 -18.96 5.54 9.76
N GLU A 65 -18.89 4.25 9.42
CA GLU A 65 -18.36 3.80 8.13
C GLU A 65 -19.36 4.08 6.99
N GLY A 66 -18.88 4.67 5.90
CA GLY A 66 -19.67 4.90 4.69
C GLY A 66 -20.02 3.60 3.94
N ASN A 67 -21.13 3.64 3.20
CA ASN A 67 -21.77 2.50 2.53
C ASN A 67 -20.83 1.61 1.69
N ASP A 68 -21.20 0.33 1.67
CA ASP A 68 -20.63 -0.76 0.89
C ASP A 68 -20.49 -0.40 -0.59
N SER A 69 -19.27 -0.03 -1.01
CA SER A 69 -18.90 -0.13 -2.41
C SER A 69 -18.56 -1.58 -2.76
N GLU A 70 -18.88 -1.95 -4.00
CA GLU A 70 -18.67 -3.28 -4.54
C GLU A 70 -17.18 -3.66 -4.46
N THR A 71 -16.90 -4.85 -3.91
CA THR A 71 -15.56 -5.42 -3.89
C THR A 71 -15.13 -5.75 -5.33
N LYS A 72 -13.86 -5.51 -5.64
CA LYS A 72 -13.29 -5.84 -6.95
C LYS A 72 -12.40 -7.06 -6.80
N GLU A 73 -12.73 -8.11 -7.53
CA GLU A 73 -11.83 -9.26 -7.63
C GLU A 73 -10.51 -8.83 -8.28
N ILE A 74 -9.40 -9.10 -7.61
CA ILE A 74 -8.06 -8.80 -8.12
C ILE A 74 -7.53 -10.02 -8.86
N GLU A 75 -7.29 -9.87 -10.16
CA GLU A 75 -6.58 -10.85 -10.98
C GLU A 75 -5.08 -10.90 -10.60
N ARG A 76 -4.75 -11.62 -9.53
CA ARG A 76 -3.40 -11.72 -8.95
C ARG A 76 -2.32 -12.13 -9.97
N ALA A 77 -2.68 -12.91 -10.98
CA ALA A 77 -1.77 -13.32 -12.06
C ALA A 77 -1.14 -12.12 -12.81
N LYS A 78 -1.79 -10.96 -12.85
CA LYS A 78 -1.24 -9.73 -13.47
C LYS A 78 -0.03 -9.15 -12.72
N PHE A 79 0.16 -9.54 -11.46
CA PHE A 79 1.26 -9.08 -10.61
C PHE A 79 2.41 -10.10 -10.55
N GLN A 80 2.23 -11.27 -11.18
CA GLN A 80 3.28 -12.27 -11.30
C GLN A 80 4.27 -11.83 -12.38
N ASP A 81 5.56 -11.80 -12.04
CA ASP A 81 6.66 -11.41 -12.93
C ASP A 81 6.51 -10.02 -13.59
N ASN A 82 5.68 -9.13 -13.04
CA ASN A 82 5.41 -7.79 -13.58
C ASN A 82 6.62 -6.84 -13.55
N LEU A 83 7.69 -7.24 -12.88
CA LEU A 83 8.92 -6.47 -12.71
C LEU A 83 10.16 -7.24 -13.19
N PRO A 84 11.24 -6.52 -13.59
CA PRO A 84 12.57 -7.12 -13.78
C PRO A 84 13.03 -7.89 -12.55
N SER A 85 13.65 -9.05 -12.75
CA SER A 85 14.05 -9.94 -11.64
C SER A 85 15.00 -9.28 -10.64
N SER A 86 15.83 -8.34 -11.08
CA SER A 86 16.68 -7.54 -10.19
C SER A 86 15.86 -6.63 -9.27
N ILE A 87 14.81 -5.99 -9.80
CA ILE A 87 13.91 -5.13 -9.02
C ILE A 87 13.05 -5.96 -8.08
N PHE A 88 12.54 -7.11 -8.54
CA PHE A 88 11.81 -8.05 -7.72
C PHE A 88 12.61 -8.49 -6.49
N ARG A 89 13.88 -8.89 -6.68
CA ARG A 89 14.76 -9.30 -5.59
C ARG A 89 15.05 -8.16 -4.60
N ASP A 90 15.26 -6.94 -5.10
CA ASP A 90 15.43 -5.75 -4.26
C ASP A 90 14.19 -5.50 -3.40
N ILE A 91 12.99 -5.58 -3.98
CA ILE A 91 11.71 -5.42 -3.27
C ILE A 91 11.53 -6.52 -2.22
N SER A 92 11.75 -7.79 -2.58
CA SER A 92 11.67 -8.91 -1.64
C SER A 92 12.55 -8.69 -0.41
N GLY A 93 13.82 -8.31 -0.61
CA GLY A 93 14.75 -8.07 0.51
C GLY A 93 14.42 -6.84 1.37
N ILE A 94 13.61 -5.90 0.87
CA ILE A 94 13.09 -4.78 1.66
C ILE A 94 11.88 -5.24 2.48
N VAL A 95 10.93 -5.93 1.83
CA VAL A 95 9.68 -6.41 2.44
C VAL A 95 9.94 -7.46 3.53
N ASP A 96 11.01 -8.23 3.43
CA ASP A 96 11.45 -9.18 4.46
C ASP A 96 11.91 -8.50 5.76
N LYS A 97 12.31 -7.23 5.68
CA LYS A 97 12.80 -6.45 6.83
C LYS A 97 11.75 -5.55 7.45
N TRP A 98 10.55 -5.50 6.89
CA TRP A 98 9.49 -4.66 7.44
C TRP A 98 9.06 -5.13 8.82
N GLU A 99 8.96 -4.16 9.72
CA GLU A 99 8.27 -4.30 10.99
C GLU A 99 6.79 -3.97 10.78
N LEU A 100 5.89 -4.89 11.14
CA LEU A 100 4.46 -4.80 10.87
C LEU A 100 3.66 -4.71 12.19
N PRO A 101 3.80 -3.61 12.95
CA PRO A 101 3.11 -3.45 14.23
C PRO A 101 1.59 -3.55 14.06
N ASP A 102 0.92 -4.08 15.08
CA ASP A 102 -0.54 -4.13 15.14
C ASP A 102 -1.16 -2.75 15.39
N GLU A 103 -0.44 -1.89 16.09
CA GLU A 103 -0.86 -0.52 16.38
C GLU A 103 -0.54 0.40 15.21
N ALA A 104 -1.52 1.20 14.83
CA ALA A 104 -1.36 2.21 13.80
C ALA A 104 -0.70 3.47 14.36
N VAL A 105 0.16 4.09 13.56
CA VAL A 105 0.87 5.31 13.96
C VAL A 105 0.63 6.41 12.94
N LEU A 106 0.41 7.64 13.42
CA LEU A 106 0.25 8.83 12.58
C LEU A 106 1.62 9.40 12.21
N LEU A 107 2.01 9.28 10.94
CA LEU A 107 3.32 9.76 10.46
C LEU A 107 3.31 10.15 8.97
N PRO A 108 4.26 11.00 8.52
CA PRO A 108 4.48 11.28 7.10
C PRO A 108 4.91 10.03 6.34
N PHE A 109 4.83 10.08 5.01
CA PHE A 109 5.27 8.97 4.17
C PHE A 109 6.79 8.95 3.99
N THR A 110 7.34 7.75 3.85
CA THR A 110 8.77 7.53 3.65
C THR A 110 9.00 6.57 2.48
N CYS A 111 10.20 6.64 1.91
CA CYS A 111 10.68 5.66 0.94
C CYS A 111 11.09 4.37 1.66
N ASP A 112 10.59 3.21 1.22
CA ASP A 112 10.89 1.92 1.84
C ASP A 112 12.38 1.51 1.70
N LYS A 113 13.13 2.14 0.78
CA LYS A 113 14.55 1.85 0.56
C LYS A 113 15.48 2.74 1.36
N CYS A 114 15.28 4.06 1.30
CA CYS A 114 16.20 5.03 1.90
C CYS A 114 15.64 5.72 3.15
N HIS A 115 14.36 5.50 3.47
CA HIS A 115 13.64 6.08 4.60
C HIS A 115 13.49 7.61 4.57
N ASP A 116 13.90 8.27 3.49
CA ASP A 116 13.64 9.70 3.29
C ASP A 116 12.13 9.96 3.24
N GLN A 117 11.71 11.09 3.83
CA GLN A 117 10.34 11.55 3.74
C GLN A 117 9.98 11.94 2.31
N VAL A 118 8.74 11.62 1.91
CA VAL A 118 8.24 11.86 0.55
C VAL A 118 6.78 12.33 0.57
N GLU A 119 6.42 13.18 -0.38
CA GLU A 119 5.02 13.54 -0.66
C GLU A 119 4.47 12.77 -1.88
N GLN A 120 5.38 12.22 -2.70
CA GLN A 120 5.10 11.40 -3.87
C GLN A 120 6.08 10.23 -3.91
N ALA A 121 5.60 9.07 -4.31
CA ALA A 121 6.41 7.87 -4.46
C ALA A 121 6.01 7.12 -5.72
N TRP A 122 6.91 6.26 -6.16
CA TRP A 122 6.56 5.12 -6.99
C TRP A 122 5.78 4.13 -6.14
N HIS A 123 4.51 3.96 -6.45
CA HIS A 123 3.62 2.93 -5.92
C HIS A 123 3.77 1.69 -6.77
N ILE A 124 4.18 0.59 -6.15
CA ILE A 124 4.51 -0.65 -6.87
C ILE A 124 3.85 -1.80 -6.17
N TRP A 125 2.92 -2.41 -6.90
CA TRP A 125 2.29 -3.65 -6.50
C TRP A 125 3.00 -4.83 -7.14
N THR A 126 3.34 -5.83 -6.32
CA THR A 126 3.95 -7.07 -6.80
C THR A 126 3.48 -8.25 -5.97
N LEU A 127 3.41 -9.42 -6.60
CA LEU A 127 3.07 -10.67 -5.93
C LEU A 127 4.35 -11.32 -5.41
N LEU A 128 4.55 -11.29 -4.09
CA LEU A 128 5.63 -11.99 -3.40
C LEU A 128 5.07 -13.27 -2.79
N ASP A 129 5.49 -14.42 -3.29
CA ASP A 129 4.93 -15.73 -2.97
C ASP A 129 3.40 -15.78 -3.16
N THR A 130 2.64 -15.66 -2.07
CA THR A 130 1.17 -15.63 -2.06
C THR A 130 0.59 -14.27 -1.70
N TYR A 131 1.45 -13.30 -1.35
CA TYR A 131 1.05 -11.99 -0.85
C TYR A 131 1.16 -10.92 -1.93
N LEU A 132 0.08 -10.15 -2.08
CA LEU A 132 0.11 -8.91 -2.84
C LEU A 132 0.62 -7.78 -1.94
N VAL A 133 1.68 -7.11 -2.37
CA VAL A 133 2.43 -6.13 -1.58
C VAL A 133 2.54 -4.82 -2.34
N GLU A 134 2.23 -3.69 -1.70
CA GLU A 134 2.56 -2.34 -2.19
C GLU A 134 3.83 -1.83 -1.54
N THR A 135 4.81 -1.43 -2.36
CA THR A 135 6.01 -0.72 -1.92
C THR A 135 6.03 0.71 -2.45
N HIS A 136 6.69 1.59 -1.70
CA HIS A 136 6.79 3.02 -1.94
C HIS A 136 8.26 3.44 -2.08
N PHE A 137 8.65 3.92 -3.25
CA PHE A 137 10.01 4.43 -3.49
C PHE A 137 10.02 5.91 -3.85
N CYS A 138 10.94 6.67 -3.26
CA CYS A 138 11.20 8.04 -3.72
C CYS A 138 11.62 8.06 -5.20
N LYS A 139 11.52 9.21 -5.84
CA LYS A 139 11.86 9.39 -7.27
C LYS A 139 13.22 8.82 -7.65
N LYS A 140 14.23 9.00 -6.77
CA LYS A 140 15.59 8.49 -6.96
C LYS A 140 15.67 6.97 -6.85
N CYS A 141 15.10 6.39 -5.79
CA CYS A 141 15.14 4.94 -5.56
C CYS A 141 14.34 4.16 -6.60
N GLY A 142 13.25 4.74 -7.11
CA GLY A 142 12.41 4.12 -8.14
C GLY A 142 12.74 4.49 -9.58
N ALA A 143 13.81 5.27 -9.85
CA ALA A 143 14.12 5.78 -11.19
C ALA A 143 14.26 4.69 -12.28
N ASN A 144 14.66 3.48 -11.89
CA ASN A 144 14.86 2.34 -12.79
C ASN A 144 13.71 1.34 -12.76
N ILE A 145 12.65 1.61 -12.00
CA ILE A 145 11.50 0.73 -11.90
C ILE A 145 10.64 0.99 -13.12
N LYS A 146 10.68 0.04 -14.04
CA LYS A 146 9.83 -0.02 -15.22
C LYS A 146 9.06 -1.34 -15.15
N SER A 147 7.77 -1.31 -15.47
CA SER A 147 7.04 -2.56 -15.74
C SER A 147 7.73 -3.29 -16.90
N LYS A 148 7.64 -4.62 -16.88
CA LYS A 148 8.00 -5.42 -18.06
C LYS A 148 6.97 -5.25 -19.18
#